data_AF-A0A246ECS3-F1
#
_entry.id   AF-A0A246ECS3-F1
#
_cell.length_a   1.000
_cell.length_b   1.000
_cell.length_c   1.000
_cell.angle_alpha   90.00
_cell.angle_beta   90.00
_cell.angle_gamma   90.00
#
_symmetry.space_group_name_H-M   'P 1'
#
loop_
_entity.id
_entity.type
_entity.pdbx_description
1 polymer ?
#
loop_
_entity_poly.entity_id
_entity_poly.type
_entity_poly.pdbx_seq_one_letter_code
_entity_poly.pdbx_strand_id
1 'polypeptide(L)'
;MQKMEDLKDNIEVEEEEEIVRKKKKFFNGLCGEAKALIEKFEKEAKLKHKIFTNMVNANGILFVLKWKDDKPFLFPVWNVRENKKIEIEDIKTIAITEDVALLQNIIKKSEEIRATYED
;
A
#
# COMPACT_ATOMS: atom_id res chain seq x y z
N MET A 1 46.60 0.08 -16.19
CA MET A 1 45.61 -1.02 -16.12
C MET A 1 44.47 -0.75 -15.13
N GLN A 2 44.51 0.29 -14.29
CA GLN A 2 43.45 0.62 -13.31
C GLN A 2 42.02 0.78 -13.87
N LYS A 3 41.85 1.36 -15.07
CA LYS A 3 40.52 1.74 -15.59
C LYS A 3 39.59 0.56 -15.89
N MET A 4 40.12 -0.66 -16.06
CA MET A 4 39.31 -1.83 -16.39
C MET A 4 38.72 -2.54 -15.16
N GLU A 5 39.30 -2.34 -13.97
CA GLU A 5 38.77 -2.91 -12.72
C GLU A 5 37.58 -2.07 -12.22
N ASP A 6 37.70 -0.74 -12.21
CA ASP A 6 36.62 0.18 -11.79
C ASP A 6 35.34 0.08 -12.65
N LEU A 7 35.46 -0.39 -13.90
CA LEU A 7 34.36 -0.61 -14.82
C LEU A 7 33.61 -1.92 -14.54
N LYS A 8 34.28 -2.94 -14.00
CA LYS A 8 33.65 -4.22 -13.66
C LYS A 8 32.79 -4.12 -12.41
N ASP A 9 33.27 -3.41 -11.40
CA ASP A 9 32.55 -3.21 -10.15
C ASP A 9 31.25 -2.42 -10.35
N ASN A 10 31.22 -1.42 -11.25
CA ASN A 10 30.00 -0.68 -11.57
C ASN A 10 28.97 -1.52 -12.35
N ILE A 11 29.43 -2.42 -13.22
CA ILE A 11 28.55 -3.30 -14.01
C ILE A 11 27.92 -4.37 -13.12
N GLU A 12 28.67 -4.96 -12.18
CA GLU A 12 28.12 -5.93 -11.24
C GLU A 12 27.04 -5.33 -10.33
N VAL A 13 27.23 -4.08 -9.86
CA VAL A 13 26.23 -3.38 -9.02
C VAL A 13 24.98 -2.99 -9.84
N GLU A 14 25.14 -2.53 -11.08
CA GLU A 14 24.00 -2.24 -11.97
C GLU A 14 23.24 -3.52 -12.36
N GLU A 15 23.94 -4.63 -12.62
CA GLU A 15 23.32 -5.92 -12.92
C GLU A 15 22.58 -6.49 -11.70
N GLU A 16 23.11 -6.39 -10.48
CA GLU A 16 22.41 -6.81 -9.26
C GLU A 16 21.14 -5.97 -9.01
N GLU A 17 21.20 -4.65 -9.18
CA GLU A 17 20.00 -3.79 -9.09
C GLU A 17 18.96 -4.12 -10.17
N GLU A 18 19.40 -4.43 -11.40
CA GLU A 18 18.49 -4.75 -12.50
C GLU A 18 17.88 -6.17 -12.35
N ILE A 19 18.63 -7.14 -11.81
CA ILE A 19 18.13 -8.50 -11.54
C ILE A 19 17.10 -8.49 -10.41
N VAL A 20 17.28 -7.65 -9.38
CA VAL A 20 16.28 -7.43 -8.33
C VAL A 20 15.00 -6.81 -8.90
N ARG A 21 15.12 -5.83 -9.82
CA ARG A 21 13.96 -5.23 -10.51
C ARG A 21 13.25 -6.21 -11.45
N LYS A 22 13.99 -7.09 -12.15
CA LYS A 22 13.43 -8.06 -13.12
C LYS A 22 12.76 -9.28 -12.46
N LYS A 23 13.12 -9.66 -11.23
CA LYS A 23 12.54 -10.84 -10.55
C LYS A 23 11.12 -10.68 -10.01
N LYS A 24 10.58 -9.46 -9.93
CA LYS A 24 9.16 -9.21 -9.63
C LYS A 24 8.53 -8.49 -10.80
N LYS A 25 7.76 -9.21 -11.61
CA LYS A 25 6.87 -8.64 -12.63
C LYS A 25 5.81 -7.80 -11.92
N PHE A 26 6.15 -6.54 -11.65
CA PHE A 26 5.23 -5.55 -11.11
C PHE A 26 4.37 -5.02 -12.26
N PHE A 27 3.14 -5.49 -12.35
CA PHE A 27 2.14 -4.87 -13.22
C PHE A 27 1.44 -3.80 -12.38
N ASN A 28 1.64 -2.50 -12.70
CA ASN A 28 1.26 -1.34 -11.85
C ASN A 28 2.02 -1.20 -10.50
N GLY A 29 3.26 -1.69 -10.40
CA GLY A 29 4.07 -1.49 -9.18
C GLY A 29 3.71 -2.40 -7.99
N LEU A 30 2.65 -3.21 -8.06
CA LEU A 30 2.23 -4.14 -7.02
C LEU A 30 2.39 -5.60 -7.46
N CYS A 31 2.82 -6.48 -6.54
CA CYS A 31 2.90 -7.92 -6.78
C CYS A 31 1.52 -8.59 -6.65
N GLY A 32 1.41 -9.84 -7.11
CA GLY A 32 0.15 -10.60 -7.08
C GLY A 32 -0.45 -10.77 -5.67
N GLU A 33 0.39 -10.95 -4.65
CA GLU A 33 -0.06 -11.06 -3.26
C GLU A 33 -0.68 -9.77 -2.74
N ALA A 34 -0.04 -8.62 -3.03
CA ALA A 34 -0.59 -7.31 -2.67
C ALA A 34 -1.95 -7.05 -3.36
N LYS A 35 -2.11 -7.50 -4.62
CA LYS A 35 -3.39 -7.41 -5.34
C LYS A 35 -4.46 -8.31 -4.73
N ALA A 36 -4.11 -9.53 -4.37
CA ALA A 36 -5.04 -10.45 -3.70
C ALA A 36 -5.54 -9.88 -2.37
N LEU A 37 -4.70 -9.14 -1.63
CA LEU A 37 -5.13 -8.41 -0.43
C LEU A 37 -6.15 -7.31 -0.77
N ILE A 38 -5.90 -6.49 -1.79
CA ILE A 38 -6.84 -5.45 -2.25
C ILE A 38 -8.19 -6.08 -2.61
N GLU A 39 -8.20 -7.11 -3.46
CA GLU A 39 -9.42 -7.79 -3.89
C GLU A 39 -10.20 -8.40 -2.73
N LYS A 40 -9.49 -8.96 -1.73
CA LYS A 40 -10.09 -9.50 -0.52
C LYS A 40 -10.86 -8.40 0.23
N PHE A 41 -10.21 -7.26 0.50
CA PHE A 41 -10.85 -6.17 1.24
C PHE A 41 -11.96 -5.49 0.44
N GLU A 42 -11.82 -5.41 -0.90
CA GLU A 42 -12.88 -4.92 -1.76
C GLU A 42 -14.13 -5.81 -1.68
N LYS A 43 -13.95 -7.14 -1.74
CA LYS A 43 -15.05 -8.10 -1.57
C LYS A 43 -15.69 -7.97 -0.19
N GLU A 44 -14.89 -7.85 0.88
CA GLU A 44 -15.38 -7.65 2.24
C GLU A 44 -16.23 -6.37 2.37
N ALA A 45 -15.80 -5.26 1.76
CA ALA A 45 -16.54 -4.01 1.76
C ALA A 45 -17.86 -4.12 0.98
N LYS A 46 -17.82 -4.74 -0.21
CA LYS A 46 -19.02 -4.99 -1.03
C LYS A 46 -20.06 -5.83 -0.30
N LEU A 47 -19.64 -6.88 0.41
CA LEU A 47 -20.53 -7.72 1.23
C LEU A 47 -21.21 -6.94 2.36
N LYS A 48 -20.55 -5.90 2.87
CA LYS A 48 -21.09 -5.01 3.90
C LYS A 48 -21.87 -3.81 3.32
N HIS A 49 -22.05 -3.76 2.00
CA HIS A 49 -22.61 -2.59 1.30
C HIS A 49 -21.90 -1.27 1.62
N LYS A 50 -20.57 -1.33 1.81
CA LYS A 50 -19.73 -0.17 2.08
C LYS A 50 -18.82 0.15 0.90
N ILE A 51 -18.39 1.42 0.81
CA ILE A 51 -17.40 1.85 -0.18
C ILE A 51 -16.03 1.22 0.10
N PHE A 52 -15.22 1.11 -0.94
CA PHE A 52 -13.85 0.62 -0.87
C PHE A 52 -12.92 1.59 -1.61
N THR A 53 -11.72 1.78 -1.06
CA THR A 53 -10.62 2.46 -1.73
C THR A 53 -9.29 1.95 -1.16
N ASN A 54 -8.21 2.20 -1.88
CA ASN A 54 -6.85 1.93 -1.45
C ASN A 54 -5.93 3.08 -1.89
N MET A 55 -4.77 3.17 -1.25
CA MET A 55 -3.74 4.12 -1.65
C MET A 55 -2.35 3.59 -1.28
N VAL A 56 -1.33 4.01 -2.03
CA VAL A 56 0.06 3.85 -1.62
C VAL A 56 0.56 5.22 -1.21
N ASN A 57 1.02 5.37 0.03
CA ASN A 57 1.54 6.65 0.50
C ASN A 57 2.96 6.93 -0.02
N ALA A 58 3.48 8.12 0.27
CA ALA A 58 4.84 8.52 -0.12
C ALA A 58 5.94 7.56 0.40
N ASN A 59 5.71 6.88 1.53
CA ASN A 59 6.64 5.90 2.11
C ASN A 59 6.57 4.52 1.43
N GLY A 60 5.72 4.35 0.42
CA GLY A 60 5.55 3.08 -0.28
C GLY A 60 4.76 2.05 0.53
N ILE A 61 3.93 2.48 1.47
CA ILE A 61 3.03 1.62 2.22
C ILE A 61 1.65 1.64 1.57
N LEU A 62 1.15 0.47 1.22
CA LEU A 62 -0.21 0.26 0.74
C LEU A 62 -1.17 0.23 1.92
N PHE A 63 -2.12 1.16 1.90
CA PHE A 63 -3.28 1.21 2.78
C PHE A 63 -4.54 0.79 2.03
N VAL A 64 -5.41 0.08 2.72
CA VAL A 64 -6.75 -0.29 2.24
C VAL A 64 -7.80 0.24 3.19
N LEU A 65 -8.93 0.68 2.66
CA LEU A 65 -10.07 1.07 3.47
C LEU A 65 -10.71 -0.16 4.09
N LYS A 66 -10.81 -0.18 5.42
CA LYS A 66 -11.45 -1.21 6.21
C LYS A 66 -12.56 -0.62 7.07
N TRP A 67 -13.58 -1.44 7.33
CA TRP A 67 -14.75 -1.08 8.13
C TRP A 67 -14.81 -1.93 9.40
N LYS A 68 -14.86 -1.27 10.55
CA LYS A 68 -15.09 -1.89 11.86
C LYS A 68 -16.18 -1.10 12.58
N ASP A 69 -17.25 -1.79 12.98
CA ASP A 69 -18.39 -1.17 13.70
C ASP A 69 -18.89 0.10 12.98
N ASP A 70 -19.11 -0.01 11.67
CA ASP A 70 -19.48 1.07 10.74
C ASP A 70 -18.51 2.26 10.63
N LYS A 71 -17.33 2.18 11.26
CA LYS A 71 -16.31 3.22 11.19
C LYS A 71 -15.27 2.90 10.11
N PRO A 72 -15.05 3.79 9.13
CA PRO A 72 -14.02 3.62 8.10
C PRO A 72 -12.64 3.95 8.65
N PHE A 73 -11.64 3.11 8.35
CA PHE A 73 -10.24 3.43 8.59
C PHE A 73 -9.28 2.88 7.53
N LEU A 74 -8.20 3.60 7.26
CA LEU A 74 -7.12 3.18 6.37
C LEU A 74 -6.17 2.24 7.12
N PHE A 75 -6.10 1.00 6.66
CA PHE A 75 -5.33 -0.08 7.26
C PHE A 75 -4.10 -0.41 6.41
N PRO A 76 -2.87 -0.32 6.93
CA PRO A 76 -1.68 -0.69 6.18
C PRO A 76 -1.60 -2.21 6.03
N VAL A 77 -1.31 -2.69 4.81
CA VAL A 77 -1.31 -4.12 4.49
C VAL A 77 -0.05 -4.59 3.79
N TRP A 78 0.66 -3.70 3.10
CA TRP A 78 1.82 -4.08 2.30
C TRP A 78 2.87 -2.98 2.27
N ASN A 79 4.14 -3.35 2.38
CA ASN A 79 5.26 -2.47 2.07
C ASN A 79 5.71 -2.77 0.64
N VAL A 80 5.50 -1.81 -0.26
CA VAL A 80 5.82 -1.93 -1.69
C VAL A 80 7.33 -1.93 -1.91
N ARG A 81 8.09 -1.14 -1.14
CA ARG A 81 9.54 -1.01 -1.28
C ARG A 81 10.25 -2.34 -0.95
N GLU A 82 9.86 -2.96 0.15
CA GLU A 82 10.39 -4.26 0.59
C GLU A 82 9.64 -5.44 -0.06
N ASN A 83 8.52 -5.15 -0.72
CA ASN A 83 7.55 -6.11 -1.22
C ASN A 83 7.27 -7.22 -0.20
N LYS A 84 6.78 -6.81 0.96
CA LYS A 84 6.39 -7.72 2.04
C LYS A 84 5.05 -7.30 2.64
N LYS A 85 4.33 -8.28 3.16
CA LYS A 85 3.15 -8.04 3.98
C LYS A 85 3.54 -7.34 5.29
N ILE A 86 2.67 -6.47 5.77
CA ILE A 86 2.81 -5.83 7.07
C ILE A 86 2.08 -6.70 8.10
N GLU A 87 2.80 -7.12 9.13
CA GLU A 87 2.22 -7.87 10.24
C GLU A 87 1.56 -6.94 11.25
N ILE A 88 0.58 -7.45 11.99
CA ILE A 88 -0.31 -6.64 12.85
C ILE A 88 0.49 -5.90 13.94
N GLU A 89 1.54 -6.53 14.43
CA GLU A 89 2.45 -6.01 15.44
C GLU A 89 3.20 -4.77 14.93
N ASP A 90 3.60 -4.80 13.66
CA ASP A 90 4.38 -3.73 13.04
C ASP A 90 3.53 -2.50 12.70
N ILE A 91 2.20 -2.65 12.60
CA ILE A 91 1.28 -1.56 12.21
C ILE A 91 1.41 -0.33 13.11
N LYS A 92 1.64 -0.54 14.41
CA LYS A 92 1.79 0.56 15.38
C LYS A 92 3.03 1.42 15.12
N THR A 93 4.02 0.88 14.41
CA THR A 93 5.27 1.57 14.08
C THR A 93 5.17 2.34 12.76
N ILE A 94 4.10 2.15 11.99
CA ILE A 94 3.92 2.81 10.71
C ILE A 94 3.48 4.24 10.92
N ALA A 95 4.34 5.17 10.48
CA ALA A 95 4.01 6.58 10.45
C ALA A 95 2.86 6.85 9.47
N ILE A 96 1.79 7.43 9.99
CA ILE A 96 0.69 7.94 9.17
C ILE A 96 1.14 9.28 8.56
N THR A 97 1.29 9.28 7.24
CA THR A 97 1.66 10.47 6.46
C THR A 97 0.44 11.37 6.25
N GLU A 98 0.69 12.64 5.90
CA GLU A 98 -0.36 13.66 5.76
C GLU A 98 -1.42 13.29 4.71
N ASP A 99 -1.02 12.70 3.59
CA ASP A 99 -1.90 12.20 2.53
C ASP A 99 -2.87 11.11 3.04
N VAL A 100 -2.37 10.19 3.86
CA VAL A 100 -3.19 9.14 4.49
C VAL A 100 -4.16 9.76 5.49
N ALA A 101 -3.69 10.70 6.31
CA ALA A 101 -4.53 11.40 7.28
C ALA A 101 -5.64 12.23 6.59
N LEU A 102 -5.32 12.90 5.49
CA LEU A 102 -6.26 13.67 4.69
C LEU A 102 -7.34 12.75 4.10
N LEU A 103 -6.96 11.66 3.44
CA LEU A 103 -7.93 10.73 2.86
C LEU A 103 -8.83 10.12 3.95
N GLN A 104 -8.25 9.75 5.08
CA GLN A 104 -8.99 9.25 6.23
C GLN A 104 -10.05 10.26 6.72
N ASN A 105 -9.70 11.54 6.78
CA ASN A 105 -10.59 12.61 7.21
C ASN A 105 -11.70 12.89 6.19
N ILE A 106 -11.36 12.87 4.89
CA ILE A 106 -12.35 13.01 3.81
C ILE A 106 -13.40 11.91 3.94
N ILE A 107 -12.97 10.64 4.03
CA ILE A 107 -13.89 9.50 4.14
C ILE A 107 -14.77 9.62 5.38
N LYS A 108 -14.19 9.93 6.54
CA LYS A 108 -14.97 10.13 7.78
C LYS A 108 -16.04 11.22 7.63
N LYS A 109 -15.67 12.39 7.13
CA LYS A 109 -16.61 13.49 6.90
C LYS A 109 -17.68 13.13 5.89
N SER A 110 -17.34 12.39 4.83
CA SER A 110 -18.32 11.92 3.85
C SER A 110 -19.37 11.00 4.48
N GLU A 111 -18.97 10.11 5.39
CA GLU A 111 -19.92 9.23 6.10
C GLU A 111 -20.74 9.99 7.15
N GLU A 112 -20.14 10.95 7.86
CA GLU A 112 -20.89 11.86 8.75
C GLU A 112 -21.99 12.61 7.98
N ILE A 113 -21.67 13.14 6.80
CA ILE A 113 -22.64 13.79 5.92
C ILE A 113 -23.67 12.79 5.41
N ARG A 114 -23.27 11.58 4.99
CA ARG A 114 -24.23 10.56 4.51
C ARG A 114 -25.27 10.22 5.58
N ALA A 115 -24.85 10.09 6.83
CA ALA A 115 -25.76 9.82 7.94
C ALA A 115 -26.84 10.92 8.10
N THR A 116 -26.56 12.17 7.74
CA THR A 116 -27.56 13.26 7.79
C THR A 116 -28.65 13.18 6.72
N TYR A 117 -28.48 12.34 5.69
CA TYR A 117 -29.51 12.12 4.66
C TYR A 117 -30.38 10.88 4.93
N GLU A 118 -30.01 10.07 5.92
CA GLU A 118 -30.71 8.82 6.27
C GLU A 118 -31.65 8.98 7.49
N ASP A 119 -31.74 10.20 8.05
CA ASP A 119 -32.76 10.67 9.00
C ASP A 119 -34.02 11.19 8.28
#